data_AF-I6V205-F1
#
_entry.id   AF-I6V205-F1
#
_cell.length_a   1.000
_cell.length_b   1.000
_cell.length_c   1.000
_cell.angle_alpha   90.00
_cell.angle_beta   90.00
_cell.angle_gamma   90.00
#
_symmetry.space_group_name_H-M   'P 1'
#
loop_
_entity.id
_entity.type
_entity.pdbx_description
1 polymer ?
#
loop_
_entity_poly.entity_id
_entity_poly.type
_entity_poly.pdbx_seq_one_letter_code
_entity_poly.pdbx_strand_id
1 'polypeptide(L)'
;MKYKDINTLNYKNLQDMEYIAALTGKVPYYDFETKESKFIEKNKIQQLISELVKEEKFAEAKELMESSKKDYLKELEKNLTPKLLSLRISFPLWVKLYALALKHETSPSAILRRLLINATKSLIDELNEAGIITPRAYLLIKESLDSLEKLQERRTFNEDEVGRKYILIYEHEEPISVSDLKHIHYFLKRLVKAYVKQDNIPEEIVNLLFEKTVASDFETPEAFFYTYVGVFKENNEIFLRLGPEVNTLDFYYVVFEYPIRAIQEFPPEIVLKFHKKILFNAFVDCPHVIEKIKAKLEGDEALTLDDYKSIFCHNFDKEIEILFREGTKPFIYPEGGQEFMHVEFLPYCFEDYPLPLFGMEFSERELKIDGIALKRRPSKNEVKENLERLRSIAKKAYYEAVGLSDEKVTEARAKVEKGEIDEEVLEILSVAKGVDAFLDYLLVRQEGGKDLLSAFSKPSEVFTTTFPKPLVRILELFYGKKVKEILEELILKEQL
;
A
#
# COMPACT_ATOMS: atom_id res chain seq x y z
N MET A 1 -13.07 24.76 -5.66
CA MET A 1 -13.88 24.57 -4.43
C MET A 1 -14.21 25.96 -3.93
N LYS A 2 -15.42 26.26 -3.44
CA LYS A 2 -15.75 27.63 -3.03
C LYS A 2 -15.47 27.80 -1.53
N TYR A 3 -14.49 28.62 -1.16
CA TYR A 3 -14.21 28.95 0.24
C TYR A 3 -15.32 29.81 0.85
N LYS A 4 -15.49 29.75 2.17
CA LYS A 4 -16.43 30.62 2.89
C LYS A 4 -15.97 32.07 2.87
N ASP A 5 -16.92 32.99 2.83
CA ASP A 5 -16.64 34.42 2.98
C ASP A 5 -16.14 34.69 4.40
N ILE A 6 -15.14 35.57 4.52
CA ILE A 6 -14.52 35.96 5.78
C ILE A 6 -15.54 36.43 6.85
N ASN A 7 -16.60 37.10 6.42
CA ASN A 7 -17.65 37.61 7.32
C ASN A 7 -18.63 36.53 7.77
N THR A 8 -18.58 35.35 7.14
CA THR A 8 -19.44 34.19 7.46
C THR A 8 -18.69 33.09 8.22
N LEU A 9 -17.44 33.34 8.59
CA LEU A 9 -16.62 32.40 9.34
C LEU A 9 -17.11 32.29 10.79
N ASN A 10 -17.09 31.06 11.31
CA ASN A 10 -17.42 30.79 12.70
C ASN A 10 -16.15 30.78 13.55
N TYR A 11 -15.90 31.88 14.26
CA TYR A 11 -14.79 32.07 15.17
C TYR A 11 -15.09 31.40 16.51
N LYS A 12 -14.39 30.31 16.83
CA LYS A 12 -14.64 29.57 18.09
C LYS A 12 -13.88 30.13 19.27
N ASN A 13 -12.81 30.89 19.02
CA ASN A 13 -11.97 31.49 20.03
C ASN A 13 -11.27 32.75 19.48
N LEU A 14 -10.62 33.51 20.37
CA LEU A 14 -9.88 34.71 20.02
C LEU A 14 -8.75 34.42 19.01
N GLN A 15 -8.08 33.28 19.14
CA GLN A 15 -6.95 32.91 18.29
C GLN A 15 -7.34 32.78 16.80
N ASP A 16 -8.56 32.32 16.52
CA ASP A 16 -9.11 32.31 15.16
C ASP A 16 -9.24 33.72 14.58
N MET A 17 -9.68 34.68 15.40
CA MET A 17 -9.78 36.09 14.98
C MET A 17 -8.39 36.70 14.79
N GLU A 18 -7.41 36.35 15.63
CA GLU A 18 -6.03 36.81 15.50
C GLU A 18 -5.39 36.35 14.17
N TYR A 19 -5.67 35.11 13.73
CA TYR A 19 -5.22 34.64 12.41
C TYR A 19 -5.82 35.46 11.27
N ILE A 20 -7.13 35.75 11.32
CA ILE A 20 -7.77 36.56 10.28
C ILE A 20 -7.32 38.02 10.32
N ALA A 21 -7.07 38.57 11.50
CA ALA A 21 -6.46 39.89 11.68
C ALA A 21 -5.06 39.95 11.07
N ALA A 22 -4.25 38.90 11.23
CA ALA A 22 -2.95 38.78 10.60
C ALA A 22 -3.04 38.78 9.05
N LEU A 23 -4.03 38.10 8.48
CA LEU A 23 -4.25 38.07 7.03
C LEU A 23 -4.69 39.43 6.48
N THR A 24 -5.70 40.04 7.11
CA THR A 24 -6.38 41.25 6.62
C THR A 24 -5.71 42.57 7.01
N GLY A 25 -4.81 42.55 7.99
CA GLY A 25 -4.24 43.77 8.58
C GLY A 25 -5.24 44.60 9.41
N LYS A 26 -6.45 44.07 9.64
CA LYS A 26 -7.50 44.68 10.45
C LYS A 26 -7.34 44.27 11.92
N VAL A 27 -8.03 44.99 12.81
CA VAL A 27 -8.03 44.70 14.25
C VAL A 27 -9.29 43.91 14.61
N PRO A 28 -9.14 42.77 15.28
CA PRO A 28 -10.29 41.96 15.69
C PRO A 28 -11.02 42.67 16.83
N TYR A 29 -12.34 42.68 16.76
CA TYR A 29 -13.22 43.24 17.78
C TYR A 29 -14.41 42.31 17.97
N TYR A 30 -14.76 42.02 19.22
CA TYR A 30 -15.95 41.26 19.55
C TYR A 30 -17.02 42.20 20.06
N ASP A 31 -18.13 42.29 19.33
CA ASP A 31 -19.25 43.13 19.71
C ASP A 31 -20.14 42.36 20.70
N PHE A 32 -20.21 42.83 21.94
CA PHE A 32 -20.91 42.11 23.02
C PHE A 32 -22.44 42.15 22.88
N GLU A 33 -22.99 43.16 22.21
CA GLU A 33 -24.43 43.31 22.00
C GLU A 33 -24.93 42.34 20.92
N THR A 34 -24.26 42.34 19.77
CA THR A 34 -24.60 41.47 18.64
C THR A 34 -24.02 40.07 18.77
N LYS A 35 -23.03 39.88 19.66
CA LYS A 35 -22.24 38.64 19.82
C LYS A 35 -21.55 38.22 18.52
N GLU A 36 -21.15 39.21 17.73
CA GLU A 36 -20.52 39.00 16.43
C GLU A 36 -19.06 39.47 16.43
N SER A 37 -18.22 38.71 15.73
CA SER A 37 -16.84 39.08 15.46
C SER A 37 -16.77 40.08 14.31
N LYS A 38 -16.13 41.23 14.54
CA LYS A 38 -15.90 42.29 13.56
C LYS A 38 -14.41 42.51 13.33
N PHE A 39 -14.06 43.02 12.15
CA PHE A 39 -12.69 43.36 11.77
C PHE A 39 -12.60 44.82 11.35
N ILE A 40 -11.89 45.61 12.14
CA ILE A 40 -11.88 47.08 12.04
C ILE A 40 -10.62 47.55 11.36
N GLU A 41 -10.77 48.47 10.40
CA GLU A 41 -9.62 49.11 9.77
C GLU A 41 -8.86 49.98 10.77
N LYS A 42 -7.52 49.95 10.74
CA LYS A 42 -6.68 50.64 11.74
C LYS A 42 -6.94 52.14 11.84
N ASN A 43 -7.27 52.79 10.73
CA ASN A 43 -7.60 54.21 10.66
C ASN A 43 -8.92 54.58 11.36
N LYS A 44 -9.85 53.63 11.54
CA LYS A 44 -11.16 53.84 12.19
C LYS A 44 -11.16 53.55 13.68
N ILE A 45 -10.09 52.97 14.23
CA ILE A 45 -10.03 52.53 15.63
C ILE A 45 -10.19 53.68 16.61
N GLN A 46 -9.46 54.78 16.42
CA GLN A 46 -9.51 55.93 17.33
C GLN A 46 -10.90 56.56 17.38
N GLN A 47 -11.58 56.61 16.24
CA GLN A 47 -12.96 57.08 16.16
C GLN A 47 -13.89 56.16 16.96
N LEU A 48 -13.81 54.84 16.73
CA LEU A 48 -14.69 53.89 17.43
C LEU A 48 -14.42 53.82 18.94
N ILE A 49 -13.16 53.91 19.36
CA ILE A 49 -12.82 54.02 20.80
C ILE A 49 -13.48 55.26 21.40
N SER A 50 -13.44 56.39 20.70
CA SER A 50 -14.07 57.63 21.17
C SER A 50 -15.60 57.51 21.24
N GLU A 51 -16.21 56.77 20.32
CA GLU A 51 -17.65 56.48 20.33
C GLU A 51 -18.02 55.56 21.51
N LEU A 52 -17.31 54.45 21.70
CA LEU A 52 -17.52 53.53 22.84
C LEU A 52 -17.34 54.23 24.19
N VAL A 53 -16.38 55.15 24.31
CA VAL A 53 -16.18 55.96 25.53
C VAL A 53 -17.37 56.90 25.79
N LYS A 54 -17.95 57.51 24.74
CA LYS A 54 -19.17 58.33 24.85
C LYS A 54 -20.39 57.51 25.25
N GLU A 55 -20.43 56.23 24.84
CA GLU A 55 -21.46 55.26 25.22
C GLU A 55 -21.21 54.59 26.59
N GLU A 56 -20.20 55.03 27.34
CA GLU A 56 -19.78 54.44 28.64
C GLU A 56 -19.35 52.96 28.56
N LYS A 57 -19.06 52.43 27.37
CA LYS A 57 -18.57 51.05 27.11
C LYS A 57 -17.06 50.93 27.31
N PHE A 58 -16.57 51.29 28.50
CA PHE A 58 -15.13 51.41 28.78
C PHE A 58 -14.34 50.11 28.65
N ALA A 59 -14.93 48.97 29.00
CA ALA A 59 -14.28 47.67 28.90
C ALA A 59 -13.99 47.30 27.43
N GLU A 60 -14.98 47.49 26.56
CA GLU A 60 -14.85 47.24 25.11
C GLU A 60 -13.84 48.19 24.47
N ALA A 61 -13.89 49.47 24.85
CA ALA A 61 -12.92 50.47 24.39
C ALA A 61 -11.49 50.09 24.79
N LYS A 62 -11.30 49.59 26.02
CA LYS A 62 -10.01 49.10 26.50
C LYS A 62 -9.54 47.88 25.71
N GLU A 63 -10.40 46.88 25.51
CA GLU A 63 -10.06 45.67 24.74
C GLU A 63 -9.70 45.98 23.29
N LEU A 64 -10.45 46.88 22.64
CA LEU A 64 -10.14 47.34 21.29
C LEU A 64 -8.81 48.10 21.23
N MET A 65 -8.54 48.95 22.24
CA MET A 65 -7.27 49.67 22.33
C MET A 65 -6.09 48.72 22.53
N GLU A 66 -6.22 47.70 23.39
CA GLU A 66 -5.19 46.68 23.60
C GLU A 66 -4.96 45.83 22.35
N SER A 67 -6.05 45.42 21.68
CA SER A 67 -6.00 44.68 20.42
C SER A 67 -5.31 45.48 19.31
N SER A 68 -5.55 46.79 19.24
CA SER A 68 -4.93 47.66 18.23
C SER A 68 -3.41 47.79 18.33
N LYS A 69 -2.84 47.52 19.50
CA LYS A 69 -1.39 47.59 19.76
C LYS A 69 -0.64 46.34 19.30
N LYS A 70 -1.34 45.23 19.08
CA LYS A 70 -0.73 43.96 18.68
C LYS A 70 -0.33 43.97 17.20
N ASP A 71 0.79 43.32 16.91
CA ASP A 71 1.21 43.02 15.54
C ASP A 71 0.90 41.54 15.23
N TYR A 72 -0.35 41.30 14.84
CA TYR A 72 -0.86 39.96 14.57
C TYR A 72 -0.09 39.23 13.46
N LEU A 73 0.45 39.96 12.48
CA LEU A 73 1.26 39.35 11.42
C LEU A 73 2.59 38.82 11.98
N LYS A 74 3.25 39.59 12.84
CA LYS A 74 4.48 39.18 13.51
C LYS A 74 4.25 38.04 14.50
N GLU A 75 3.09 38.00 15.16
CA GLU A 75 2.69 36.86 16.00
C GLU A 75 2.42 35.61 15.16
N LEU A 76 1.78 35.73 14.00
CA LEU A 76 1.59 34.63 13.07
C LEU A 76 2.94 34.09 12.59
N GLU A 77 3.84 34.95 12.12
CA GLU A 77 5.20 34.61 11.65
C GLU A 77 5.95 33.73 12.66
N LYS A 78 5.98 34.12 13.95
CA LYS A 78 6.62 33.34 15.02
C LYS A 78 6.01 31.95 15.22
N ASN A 79 4.76 31.76 14.83
CA ASN A 79 4.02 30.52 15.01
C ASN A 79 3.95 29.65 13.74
N LEU A 80 4.53 30.10 12.62
CA LEU A 80 4.61 29.35 11.37
C LEU A 80 5.64 28.21 11.39
N THR A 81 6.31 27.96 12.52
CA THR A 81 7.22 26.82 12.67
C THR A 81 6.48 25.49 12.41
N PRO A 82 7.00 24.61 11.54
CA PRO A 82 6.36 23.33 11.25
C PRO A 82 6.28 22.43 12.48
N LYS A 83 5.14 21.74 12.68
CA LYS A 83 4.92 20.80 13.80
C LYS A 83 4.38 19.48 13.27
N LEU A 84 4.60 18.40 14.01
CA LEU A 84 4.00 17.10 13.71
C LEU A 84 2.47 17.17 13.89
N LEU A 85 1.76 16.68 12.90
CA LEU A 85 0.31 16.60 12.81
C LEU A 85 -0.08 15.13 12.61
N SER A 86 -0.75 14.54 13.60
CA SER A 86 -1.30 13.19 13.50
C SER A 86 -2.71 13.22 12.93
N LEU A 87 -2.97 12.40 11.92
CA LEU A 87 -4.21 12.37 11.14
C LEU A 87 -4.72 10.95 11.03
N ARG A 88 -5.97 10.73 11.47
CA ARG A 88 -6.64 9.44 11.33
C ARG A 88 -7.44 9.43 10.03
N ILE A 89 -6.93 8.76 9.00
CA ILE A 89 -7.56 8.64 7.69
C ILE A 89 -8.43 7.38 7.66
N SER A 90 -9.67 7.53 7.21
CA SER A 90 -10.67 6.48 7.19
C SER A 90 -10.44 5.50 6.04
N PHE A 91 -10.89 4.25 6.22
CA PHE A 91 -11.04 3.34 5.08
C PHE A 91 -12.13 3.86 4.13
N PRO A 92 -11.96 3.76 2.80
CA PRO A 92 -10.83 3.14 2.08
C PRO A 92 -9.71 4.10 1.69
N LEU A 93 -9.81 5.38 2.08
CA LEU A 93 -8.91 6.45 1.65
C LEU A 93 -7.47 6.28 2.15
N TRP A 94 -7.26 5.59 3.27
CA TRP A 94 -5.90 5.30 3.72
C TRP A 94 -5.17 4.32 2.78
N VAL A 95 -5.89 3.37 2.15
CA VAL A 95 -5.31 2.47 1.12
C VAL A 95 -4.94 3.28 -0.12
N LYS A 96 -5.85 4.16 -0.56
CA LYS A 96 -5.59 5.09 -1.67
C LYS A 96 -4.39 6.00 -1.39
N LEU A 97 -4.17 6.41 -0.13
CA LEU A 97 -3.03 7.23 0.25
C LEU A 97 -1.70 6.50 0.04
N TYR A 98 -1.59 5.21 0.39
CA TYR A 98 -0.42 4.39 0.07
C TYR A 98 -0.22 4.21 -1.44
N ALA A 99 -1.32 4.04 -2.19
CA ALA A 99 -1.25 3.97 -3.64
C ALA A 99 -0.71 5.28 -4.26
N LEU A 100 -1.16 6.45 -3.80
CA LEU A 100 -0.59 7.74 -4.23
C LEU A 100 0.89 7.89 -3.84
N ALA A 101 1.26 7.41 -2.65
CA ALA A 101 2.63 7.43 -2.17
C ALA A 101 3.57 6.67 -3.13
N LEU A 102 3.19 5.47 -3.55
CA LEU A 102 3.91 4.68 -4.57
C LEU A 102 3.99 5.38 -5.92
N LYS A 103 2.88 5.98 -6.37
CA LYS A 103 2.81 6.65 -7.67
C LYS A 103 3.90 7.70 -7.81
N HIS A 104 4.05 8.47 -6.75
CA HIS A 104 4.94 9.61 -6.68
C HIS A 104 6.28 9.28 -6.03
N GLU A 105 6.56 7.99 -5.78
CA GLU A 105 7.83 7.52 -5.19
C GLU A 105 8.18 8.29 -3.91
N THR A 106 7.19 8.42 -3.03
CA THR A 106 7.23 9.28 -1.85
C THR A 106 6.39 8.73 -0.71
N SER A 107 6.48 9.30 0.49
CA SER A 107 5.81 8.76 1.66
C SER A 107 4.32 9.17 1.72
N PRO A 108 3.43 8.40 2.40
CA PRO A 108 2.07 8.87 2.71
C PRO A 108 2.07 10.24 3.41
N SER A 109 3.05 10.48 4.28
CA SER A 109 3.27 11.77 4.96
C SER A 109 3.56 12.91 3.99
N ALA A 110 4.30 12.64 2.91
CA ALA A 110 4.57 13.55 1.81
C ALA A 110 3.33 13.96 1.07
N ILE A 111 2.52 12.96 0.69
CA ILE A 111 1.29 13.17 -0.05
C ILE A 111 0.38 14.07 0.80
N LEU A 112 0.20 13.76 2.08
CA LEU A 112 -0.59 14.60 2.99
C LEU A 112 -0.06 16.04 3.09
N ARG A 113 1.27 16.22 3.20
CA ARG A 113 1.89 17.54 3.22
C ARG A 113 1.66 18.29 1.91
N ARG A 114 1.89 17.65 0.77
CA ARG A 114 1.66 18.22 -0.57
C ARG A 114 0.22 18.67 -0.74
N LEU A 115 -0.75 17.84 -0.33
CA LEU A 115 -2.16 18.18 -0.35
C LEU A 115 -2.49 19.40 0.54
N LEU A 116 -1.92 19.48 1.74
CA LEU A 116 -2.07 20.65 2.62
C LEU A 116 -1.44 21.91 2.02
N ILE A 117 -0.25 21.81 1.43
CA ILE A 117 0.44 22.92 0.76
C ILE A 117 -0.43 23.44 -0.39
N ASN A 118 -0.86 22.56 -1.30
CA ASN A 118 -1.68 22.91 -2.45
C ASN A 118 -3.01 23.55 -2.03
N ALA A 119 -3.69 22.96 -1.03
CA ALA A 119 -4.94 23.50 -0.52
C ALA A 119 -4.76 24.90 0.13
N THR A 120 -3.66 25.12 0.86
CA THR A 120 -3.36 26.42 1.46
C THR A 120 -2.98 27.44 0.40
N LYS A 121 -2.18 27.04 -0.59
CA LYS A 121 -1.76 27.89 -1.70
C LYS A 121 -2.96 28.40 -2.49
N SER A 122 -3.86 27.49 -2.87
CA SER A 122 -5.12 27.81 -3.55
C SER A 122 -5.99 28.77 -2.73
N LEU A 123 -6.11 28.56 -1.42
CA LEU A 123 -6.88 29.46 -0.56
C LEU A 123 -6.29 30.87 -0.54
N ILE A 124 -4.98 30.97 -0.34
CA ILE A 124 -4.30 32.25 -0.18
C ILE A 124 -4.27 33.05 -1.49
N ASP A 125 -4.17 32.35 -2.63
CA ASP A 125 -4.30 32.95 -3.96
C ASP A 125 -5.70 33.54 -4.18
N GLU A 126 -6.76 32.77 -3.89
CA GLU A 126 -8.14 33.27 -3.99
C GLU A 126 -8.40 34.47 -3.06
N LEU A 127 -7.87 34.47 -1.85
CA LEU A 127 -7.99 35.60 -0.92
C LEU A 127 -7.23 36.85 -1.39
N ASN A 128 -6.12 36.67 -2.10
CA ASN A 128 -5.33 37.76 -2.66
C ASN A 128 -6.02 38.38 -3.87
N GLU A 129 -6.55 37.55 -4.76
CA GLU A 129 -7.36 38.01 -5.90
C GLU A 129 -8.62 38.76 -5.44
N ALA A 130 -9.23 38.33 -4.35
CA ALA A 130 -10.37 39.01 -3.73
C ALA A 130 -9.99 40.29 -2.96
N GLY A 131 -8.70 40.61 -2.82
CA GLY A 131 -8.22 41.77 -2.07
C GLY A 131 -8.45 41.69 -0.55
N ILE A 132 -8.64 40.48 -0.02
CA ILE A 132 -8.93 40.24 1.40
C ILE A 132 -7.63 40.17 2.20
N ILE A 133 -6.62 39.46 1.68
CA ILE A 133 -5.31 39.32 2.33
C ILE A 133 -4.39 40.47 1.93
N THR A 134 -3.59 40.96 2.88
CA THR A 134 -2.58 41.99 2.60
C THR A 134 -1.41 41.40 1.81
N PRO A 135 -0.74 42.20 0.94
CA PRO A 135 0.42 41.71 0.18
C PRO A 135 1.53 41.14 1.08
N ARG A 136 1.73 41.71 2.26
CA ARG A 136 2.75 41.26 3.21
C ARG A 136 2.40 39.91 3.85
N ALA A 137 1.14 39.69 4.20
CA ALA A 137 0.68 38.40 4.71
C ALA A 137 0.70 37.32 3.63
N TYR A 138 0.33 37.67 2.40
CA TYR A 138 0.42 36.80 1.23
C TYR A 138 1.85 36.29 1.01
N LEU A 139 2.83 37.21 0.96
CA LEU A 139 4.25 36.86 0.79
C LEU A 139 4.77 35.99 1.93
N LEU A 140 4.49 36.35 3.20
CA LEU A 140 4.91 35.58 4.36
C LEU A 140 4.42 34.12 4.28
N ILE A 141 3.15 33.91 3.93
CA ILE A 141 2.57 32.57 3.86
C ILE A 141 3.14 31.80 2.66
N LYS A 142 3.31 32.44 1.50
CA LYS A 142 3.95 31.80 0.33
C LYS A 142 5.37 31.35 0.65
N GLU A 143 6.19 32.20 1.26
CA GLU A 143 7.55 31.84 1.69
C GLU A 143 7.54 30.68 2.68
N SER A 144 6.59 30.66 3.61
CA SER A 144 6.42 29.53 4.55
C SER A 144 6.05 28.24 3.83
N LEU A 145 5.13 28.28 2.86
CA LEU A 145 4.74 27.11 2.06
C LEU A 145 5.90 26.60 1.20
N ASP A 146 6.64 27.50 0.52
CA ASP A 146 7.80 27.14 -0.29
C ASP A 146 8.92 26.52 0.55
N SER A 147 9.06 26.94 1.82
CA SER A 147 9.99 26.30 2.76
C SER A 147 9.58 24.87 3.13
N LEU A 148 8.27 24.59 3.22
CA LEU A 148 7.74 23.26 3.52
C LEU A 148 7.92 22.30 2.36
N GLU A 149 7.82 22.78 1.11
CA GLU A 149 8.08 21.98 -0.10
C GLU A 149 9.55 21.51 -0.15
N LYS A 150 10.47 22.31 0.40
CA LYS A 150 11.92 22.01 0.43
C LYS A 150 12.35 21.12 1.59
N LEU A 151 11.45 20.76 2.50
CA LEU A 151 11.80 19.86 3.61
C LEU A 151 12.18 18.50 3.04
N GLN A 152 13.44 18.13 3.20
CA GLN A 152 13.91 16.79 2.85
C GLN A 152 13.11 15.77 3.66
N GLU A 153 12.46 14.88 2.93
CA GLU A 153 11.93 13.67 3.52
C GLU A 153 13.06 12.67 3.66
N ARG A 154 13.06 11.91 4.76
CA ARG A 154 13.70 10.61 4.68
C ARG A 154 12.96 9.89 3.57
N ARG A 155 13.64 9.61 2.46
CA ARG A 155 13.22 8.54 1.56
C ARG A 155 13.17 7.32 2.47
N THR A 156 11.97 6.92 2.86
CA THR A 156 11.74 5.61 3.47
C THR A 156 11.92 4.51 2.44
N PHE A 157 12.10 4.87 1.16
CA PHE A 157 12.31 3.98 0.05
C PHE A 157 13.81 3.82 -0.21
N ASN A 158 14.33 2.64 0.09
CA ASN A 158 15.64 2.25 -0.41
C ASN A 158 15.53 2.03 -1.93
N GLU A 159 16.58 2.30 -2.71
CA GLU A 159 16.51 2.12 -4.17
C GLU A 159 16.34 0.64 -4.57
N ASP A 160 16.68 -0.30 -3.67
CA ASP A 160 16.35 -1.73 -3.80
C ASP A 160 14.83 -2.03 -3.60
N GLU A 161 14.07 -1.12 -2.97
CA GLU A 161 12.60 -1.17 -2.84
C GLU A 161 11.87 -0.52 -4.04
N VAL A 162 12.60 0.00 -5.03
CA VAL A 162 12.04 0.57 -6.27
C VAL A 162 11.31 -0.50 -7.10
N GLY A 163 11.57 -1.78 -6.81
CA GLY A 163 10.88 -2.92 -7.41
C GLY A 163 9.60 -3.38 -6.70
N ARG A 164 9.53 -3.38 -5.37
CA ARG A 164 8.49 -4.14 -4.64
C ARG A 164 8.31 -3.49 -3.26
N LYS A 165 7.13 -2.95 -2.94
CA LYS A 165 6.06 -3.62 -2.19
C LYS A 165 5.77 -2.76 -0.94
N TYR A 166 4.67 -1.98 -0.92
CA TYR A 166 4.05 -1.69 0.38
C TYR A 166 3.15 -2.87 0.68
N ILE A 167 3.73 -3.93 1.21
CA ILE A 167 2.91 -4.96 1.80
C ILE A 167 2.50 -4.44 3.18
N LEU A 168 1.21 -4.17 3.36
CA LEU A 168 0.66 -4.27 4.70
C LEU A 168 0.46 -5.77 4.92
N ILE A 169 1.55 -6.45 5.27
CA ILE A 169 1.49 -7.88 5.55
C ILE A 169 0.67 -8.03 6.82
N TYR A 170 -0.54 -8.55 6.67
CA TYR A 170 -1.20 -9.19 7.78
C TYR A 170 -0.63 -10.61 7.85
N GLU A 171 0.59 -10.75 8.39
CA GLU A 171 1.23 -12.06 8.53
C GLU A 171 0.32 -12.97 9.36
N HIS A 172 -0.24 -13.96 8.69
CA HIS A 172 -1.11 -14.96 9.25
C HIS A 172 -0.58 -16.30 8.79
N GLU A 173 0.33 -16.87 9.58
CA GLU A 173 0.82 -18.23 9.36
C GLU A 173 -0.31 -19.19 9.75
N GLU A 174 -1.09 -19.64 8.76
CA GLU A 174 -2.01 -20.77 8.95
C GLU A 174 -1.44 -22.03 8.28
N PRO A 175 -1.41 -23.17 8.97
CA PRO A 175 -0.92 -24.41 8.41
C PRO A 175 -1.86 -24.89 7.29
N ILE A 176 -1.31 -25.07 6.09
CA ILE A 176 -2.00 -25.74 4.98
C ILE A 176 -2.08 -27.24 5.30
N SER A 177 -3.22 -27.86 5.02
CA SER A 177 -3.37 -29.31 5.10
C SER A 177 -2.39 -29.98 4.15
N VAL A 178 -1.57 -30.92 4.65
CA VAL A 178 -0.61 -31.69 3.85
C VAL A 178 -1.27 -32.29 2.59
N SER A 179 -2.54 -32.70 2.73
CA SER A 179 -3.31 -33.29 1.62
C SER A 179 -3.68 -32.30 0.51
N ASP A 180 -3.80 -31.01 0.83
CA ASP A 180 -4.17 -29.97 -0.13
C ASP A 180 -2.95 -29.39 -0.85
N LEU A 181 -1.76 -29.46 -0.24
CA LEU A 181 -0.51 -28.96 -0.82
C LEU A 181 -0.20 -29.53 -2.19
N LYS A 182 -0.42 -30.83 -2.40
CA LYS A 182 -0.18 -31.45 -3.71
C LYS A 182 -1.10 -30.87 -4.77
N HIS A 183 -2.37 -30.63 -4.43
CA HIS A 183 -3.34 -30.06 -5.37
C HIS A 183 -3.02 -28.60 -5.67
N ILE A 184 -2.63 -27.82 -4.66
CA ILE A 184 -2.19 -26.43 -4.84
C ILE A 184 -0.93 -26.38 -5.71
N HIS A 185 0.05 -27.28 -5.48
CA HIS A 185 1.26 -27.38 -6.31
C HIS A 185 0.92 -27.63 -7.79
N TYR A 186 0.03 -28.59 -8.09
CA TYR A 186 -0.41 -28.86 -9.47
C TYR A 186 -1.13 -27.66 -10.10
N PHE A 187 -2.00 -26.99 -9.34
CA PHE A 187 -2.66 -25.77 -9.80
C PHE A 187 -1.63 -24.67 -10.13
N LEU A 188 -0.70 -24.36 -9.23
CA LEU A 188 0.34 -23.33 -9.43
C LEU A 188 1.24 -23.65 -10.63
N LYS A 189 1.66 -24.93 -10.77
CA LYS A 189 2.41 -25.39 -11.94
C LYS A 189 1.66 -25.10 -13.24
N ARG A 190 0.37 -25.44 -13.29
CA ARG A 190 -0.48 -25.21 -14.47
C ARG A 190 -0.71 -23.72 -14.75
N LEU A 191 -0.86 -22.91 -13.70
CA LEU A 191 -0.99 -21.47 -13.82
C LEU A 191 0.29 -20.84 -14.42
N VAL A 192 1.47 -21.22 -13.93
CA VAL A 192 2.74 -20.74 -14.49
C VAL A 192 2.91 -21.16 -15.94
N LYS A 193 2.61 -22.42 -16.27
CA LYS A 193 2.62 -22.88 -17.67
C LYS A 193 1.75 -22.01 -18.57
N ALA A 194 0.51 -21.74 -18.16
CA ALA A 194 -0.39 -20.87 -18.92
C ALA A 194 0.18 -19.46 -19.11
N TYR A 195 0.80 -18.90 -18.06
CA TYR A 195 1.36 -17.55 -18.08
C TYR A 195 2.62 -17.44 -18.96
N VAL A 196 3.53 -18.40 -18.88
CA VAL A 196 4.80 -18.36 -19.64
C VAL A 196 4.63 -18.77 -21.10
N LYS A 197 3.59 -19.56 -21.41
CA LYS A 197 3.19 -19.90 -22.77
C LYS A 197 2.83 -18.67 -23.61
N GLN A 198 2.26 -17.63 -22.98
CA GLN A 198 1.96 -16.36 -23.65
C GLN A 198 3.22 -15.69 -24.24
N ASP A 199 4.38 -15.95 -23.64
CA ASP A 199 5.66 -15.40 -24.06
C ASP A 199 6.53 -16.41 -24.81
N ASN A 200 5.97 -17.54 -25.27
CA ASN A 200 6.71 -18.62 -25.95
C ASN A 200 7.89 -19.17 -25.13
N ILE A 201 7.76 -19.23 -23.81
CA ILE A 201 8.74 -19.92 -22.95
C ILE A 201 8.37 -21.41 -22.92
N PRO A 202 9.33 -22.34 -23.09
CA PRO A 202 9.07 -23.78 -23.05
C PRO A 202 8.44 -24.22 -21.72
N GLU A 203 7.48 -25.14 -21.74
CA GLU A 203 6.86 -25.65 -20.50
C GLU A 203 7.81 -26.53 -19.69
N GLU A 204 8.86 -27.03 -20.32
CA GLU A 204 9.86 -27.93 -19.73
C GLU A 204 10.64 -27.25 -18.61
N ILE A 205 10.97 -25.96 -18.73
CA ILE A 205 11.65 -25.22 -17.65
C ILE A 205 10.71 -25.03 -16.44
N VAL A 206 9.39 -24.97 -16.67
CA VAL A 206 8.39 -24.98 -15.59
C VAL A 206 8.30 -26.37 -14.97
N ASN A 207 8.32 -27.43 -15.78
CA ASN A 207 8.33 -28.80 -15.26
C ASN A 207 9.55 -29.06 -14.38
N LEU A 208 10.71 -28.54 -14.79
CA LEU A 208 11.95 -28.59 -14.04
C LEU A 208 11.78 -27.86 -12.70
N LEU A 209 11.37 -26.59 -12.70
CA LEU A 209 11.15 -25.83 -11.46
C LEU A 209 10.19 -26.52 -10.47
N PHE A 210 9.13 -27.14 -10.98
CA PHE A 210 8.10 -27.85 -10.21
C PHE A 210 8.35 -29.36 -10.13
N GLU A 211 9.59 -29.83 -10.30
CA GLU A 211 9.91 -31.26 -10.28
C GLU A 211 9.86 -31.82 -8.86
N LYS A 212 10.40 -31.08 -7.89
CA LYS A 212 10.34 -31.44 -6.46
C LYS A 212 9.33 -30.57 -5.74
N THR A 213 8.30 -31.23 -5.23
CA THR A 213 7.36 -30.63 -4.26
C THR A 213 7.99 -30.67 -2.88
N VAL A 214 7.57 -29.78 -1.97
CA VAL A 214 7.85 -29.96 -0.53
C VAL A 214 7.43 -31.37 -0.13
N ALA A 215 8.40 -32.24 0.12
CA ALA A 215 8.21 -33.61 0.55
C ALA A 215 8.94 -33.74 1.87
N SER A 216 8.23 -33.64 2.98
CA SER A 216 8.85 -33.94 4.25
C SER A 216 7.86 -34.40 5.30
N ASP A 217 8.34 -35.39 6.05
CA ASP A 217 7.86 -35.97 7.29
C ASP A 217 7.92 -34.97 8.47
N PHE A 218 7.78 -33.66 8.22
CA PHE A 218 7.65 -32.65 9.25
C PHE A 218 6.27 -32.79 9.93
N GLU A 219 6.23 -32.82 11.26
CA GLU A 219 4.96 -32.80 12.02
C GLU A 219 4.12 -31.53 11.75
N THR A 220 4.72 -30.53 11.09
CA THR A 220 4.07 -29.33 10.56
C THR A 220 4.58 -29.08 9.13
N PRO A 221 3.76 -29.23 8.07
CA PRO A 221 4.18 -28.84 6.73
C PRO A 221 4.46 -27.34 6.70
N GLU A 222 5.73 -26.96 6.57
CA GLU A 222 6.22 -25.58 6.43
C GLU A 222 5.93 -25.01 5.03
N ALA A 223 4.74 -25.29 4.49
CA ALA A 223 4.18 -24.45 3.46
C ALA A 223 3.53 -23.27 4.15
N PHE A 224 4.30 -22.19 4.31
CA PHE A 224 3.76 -20.95 4.83
C PHE A 224 2.75 -20.39 3.84
N PHE A 225 1.57 -20.06 4.36
CA PHE A 225 0.52 -19.35 3.64
C PHE A 225 0.48 -17.91 4.18
N TYR A 226 1.12 -16.95 3.52
CA TYR A 226 1.05 -15.56 3.96
C TYR A 226 -0.05 -14.83 3.22
N THR A 227 -1.24 -14.66 3.82
CA THR A 227 -2.22 -13.75 3.22
C THR A 227 -1.77 -12.33 3.40
N TYR A 228 -1.64 -11.58 2.31
CA TYR A 228 -1.26 -10.18 2.37
C TYR A 228 -2.25 -9.29 1.62
N VAL A 229 -2.31 -8.04 2.06
CA VAL A 229 -2.95 -6.94 1.37
C VAL A 229 -1.89 -5.90 1.11
N GLY A 230 -1.36 -5.85 -0.11
CA GLY A 230 -0.30 -4.92 -0.45
C GLY A 230 -0.69 -4.02 -1.59
N VAL A 231 -0.16 -2.80 -1.59
CA VAL A 231 -0.21 -1.90 -2.74
C VAL A 231 1.14 -1.96 -3.43
N PHE A 232 1.13 -2.11 -4.74
CA PHE A 232 2.29 -2.47 -5.56
C PHE A 232 2.38 -1.54 -6.75
N LYS A 233 3.61 -1.28 -7.20
CA LYS A 233 3.90 -0.53 -8.41
C LYS A 233 4.63 -1.45 -9.39
N GLU A 234 4.10 -1.64 -10.60
CA GLU A 234 4.75 -2.40 -11.67
C GLU A 234 4.61 -1.62 -12.98
N ASN A 235 5.68 -1.41 -13.73
CA ASN A 235 5.65 -0.67 -15.01
C ASN A 235 4.94 0.71 -14.96
N ASN A 236 5.05 1.42 -13.83
CA ASN A 236 4.36 2.68 -13.51
C ASN A 236 2.85 2.59 -13.21
N GLU A 237 2.28 1.39 -13.19
CA GLU A 237 0.90 1.15 -12.77
C GLU A 237 0.85 0.75 -11.29
N ILE A 238 -0.27 1.06 -10.62
CA ILE A 238 -0.44 0.77 -9.19
C ILE A 238 -1.67 -0.07 -8.96
N PHE A 239 -1.49 -1.20 -8.29
CA PHE A 239 -2.55 -2.15 -8.00
C PHE A 239 -2.46 -2.63 -6.55
N LEU A 240 -3.57 -3.13 -6.04
CA LEU A 240 -3.68 -3.79 -4.75
C LEU A 240 -3.61 -5.27 -5.06
N ARG A 241 -2.58 -5.94 -4.57
CA ARG A 241 -2.58 -7.39 -4.56
C ARG A 241 -3.17 -7.84 -3.23
N LEU A 242 -4.14 -8.73 -3.37
CA LEU A 242 -4.72 -9.50 -2.30
C LEU A 242 -4.39 -10.93 -2.64
N GLY A 243 -3.54 -11.55 -1.85
CA GLY A 243 -3.04 -12.84 -2.25
C GLY A 243 -2.36 -13.52 -1.09
N PRO A 244 -2.25 -14.84 -1.18
CA PRO A 244 -1.36 -15.55 -0.33
C PRO A 244 -0.01 -15.79 -1.01
N GLU A 245 1.09 -15.67 -0.27
CA GLU A 245 2.35 -16.29 -0.68
C GLU A 245 2.26 -17.76 -0.26
N VAL A 246 2.36 -18.66 -1.23
CA VAL A 246 2.31 -20.11 -1.00
C VAL A 246 3.52 -20.74 -1.64
N ASN A 247 4.41 -21.27 -0.80
CA ASN A 247 5.52 -22.07 -1.28
C ASN A 247 5.14 -23.55 -1.29
N THR A 248 5.24 -24.18 -2.47
CA THR A 248 5.02 -25.62 -2.65
C THR A 248 6.25 -26.34 -3.20
N LEU A 249 7.37 -25.64 -3.38
CA LEU A 249 8.60 -26.19 -3.95
C LEU A 249 9.58 -26.63 -2.87
N ASP A 250 10.33 -27.69 -3.16
CA ASP A 250 11.45 -28.09 -2.32
C ASP A 250 12.56 -27.03 -2.36
N PHE A 251 12.94 -26.55 -1.17
CA PHE A 251 13.81 -25.38 -1.07
C PHE A 251 15.26 -25.68 -1.46
N TYR A 252 15.75 -26.86 -1.07
CA TYR A 252 17.10 -27.30 -1.42
C TYR A 252 17.23 -27.46 -2.94
N TYR A 253 16.20 -28.04 -3.56
CA TYR A 253 16.11 -28.17 -5.01
C TYR A 253 16.16 -26.81 -5.71
N VAL A 254 15.34 -25.84 -5.28
CA VAL A 254 15.26 -24.51 -5.91
C VAL A 254 16.57 -23.74 -5.82
N VAL A 255 17.32 -23.88 -4.72
CA VAL A 255 18.57 -23.14 -4.51
C VAL A 255 19.76 -23.80 -5.20
N PHE A 256 19.88 -25.13 -5.13
CA PHE A 256 21.11 -25.84 -5.55
C PHE A 256 20.97 -26.65 -6.84
N GLU A 257 19.83 -27.31 -7.06
CA GLU A 257 19.69 -28.24 -8.19
C GLU A 257 19.07 -27.57 -9.42
N TYR A 258 17.93 -26.88 -9.24
CA TYR A 258 17.18 -26.25 -10.31
C TYR A 258 18.00 -25.24 -11.13
N PRO A 259 18.72 -24.26 -10.53
CA PRO A 259 19.40 -23.22 -11.31
C PRO A 259 20.48 -23.82 -12.22
N ILE A 260 21.14 -24.87 -11.74
CA ILE A 260 22.20 -25.57 -12.47
C ILE A 260 21.60 -26.36 -13.63
N ARG A 261 20.54 -27.13 -13.37
CA ARG A 261 19.83 -27.86 -14.42
C ARG A 261 19.21 -26.93 -15.46
N ALA A 262 18.69 -25.79 -15.05
CA ALA A 262 18.13 -24.80 -15.97
C ALA A 262 19.20 -24.26 -16.94
N ILE A 263 20.42 -24.00 -16.46
CA ILE A 263 21.56 -23.58 -17.30
C ILE A 263 22.00 -24.70 -18.25
N GLN A 264 21.97 -25.97 -17.80
CA GLN A 264 22.39 -27.11 -18.60
C GLN A 264 21.38 -27.46 -19.70
N GLU A 265 20.08 -27.39 -19.39
CA GLU A 265 19.01 -27.86 -20.25
C GLU A 265 18.46 -26.77 -21.19
N PHE A 266 18.66 -25.48 -20.88
CA PHE A 266 18.07 -24.36 -21.64
C PHE A 266 19.07 -23.27 -22.03
N PRO A 267 18.84 -22.56 -23.15
CA PRO A 267 19.64 -21.39 -23.52
C PRO A 267 19.55 -20.26 -22.47
N PRO A 268 20.62 -19.48 -22.25
CA PRO A 268 20.64 -18.36 -21.31
C PRO A 268 19.48 -17.38 -21.52
N GLU A 269 19.10 -17.11 -22.77
CA GLU A 269 18.00 -16.21 -23.09
C GLU A 269 16.66 -16.73 -22.58
N ILE A 270 16.43 -18.04 -22.64
CA ILE A 270 15.22 -18.69 -22.13
C ILE A 270 15.22 -18.68 -20.61
N VAL A 271 16.35 -19.01 -19.98
CA VAL A 271 16.50 -18.98 -18.52
C VAL A 271 16.19 -17.58 -18.00
N LEU A 272 16.86 -16.54 -18.52
CA LEU A 272 16.65 -15.15 -18.11
C LEU A 272 15.21 -14.69 -18.36
N LYS A 273 14.65 -15.01 -19.52
CA LYS A 273 13.28 -14.63 -19.88
C LYS A 273 12.25 -15.29 -18.96
N PHE A 274 12.43 -16.57 -18.62
CA PHE A 274 11.56 -17.27 -17.68
C PHE A 274 11.63 -16.67 -16.27
N HIS A 275 12.84 -16.49 -15.74
CA HIS A 275 13.09 -15.93 -14.42
C HIS A 275 12.52 -14.50 -14.29
N LYS A 276 12.70 -13.68 -15.33
CA LYS A 276 12.08 -12.36 -15.40
C LYS A 276 10.55 -12.42 -15.44
N LYS A 277 9.96 -13.36 -16.18
CA LYS A 277 8.50 -13.50 -16.34
C LYS A 277 7.81 -13.88 -15.02
N ILE A 278 8.42 -14.77 -14.24
CA ILE A 278 7.88 -15.22 -12.96
C ILE A 278 8.46 -14.45 -11.77
N LEU A 279 9.22 -13.39 -12.03
CA LEU A 279 9.79 -12.50 -11.02
C LEU A 279 10.71 -13.22 -10.01
N PHE A 280 11.39 -14.28 -10.46
CA PHE A 280 12.35 -15.07 -9.71
C PHE A 280 13.78 -14.57 -9.97
N ASN A 281 14.41 -13.97 -8.96
CA ASN A 281 15.61 -13.14 -9.13
C ASN A 281 16.92 -13.91 -9.41
N ALA A 282 16.91 -15.25 -9.41
CA ALA A 282 18.12 -16.07 -9.44
C ALA A 282 19.10 -15.80 -10.59
N PHE A 283 18.70 -15.16 -11.69
CA PHE A 283 19.66 -14.77 -12.75
C PHE A 283 19.41 -13.38 -13.31
N VAL A 284 18.34 -12.70 -12.89
CA VAL A 284 17.81 -11.51 -13.56
C VAL A 284 18.82 -10.36 -13.53
N ASP A 285 19.51 -10.17 -12.40
CA ASP A 285 20.43 -9.04 -12.19
C ASP A 285 21.90 -9.41 -12.49
N CYS A 286 22.20 -10.70 -12.65
CA CYS A 286 23.55 -11.20 -12.89
C CYS A 286 23.63 -12.13 -14.11
N PRO A 287 23.24 -11.68 -15.33
CA PRO A 287 23.20 -12.54 -16.51
C PRO A 287 24.55 -13.15 -16.89
N HIS A 288 25.65 -12.46 -16.57
CA HIS A 288 27.02 -12.95 -16.80
C HIS A 288 27.37 -14.19 -15.97
N VAL A 289 26.65 -14.45 -14.87
CA VAL A 289 26.87 -15.63 -14.02
C VAL A 289 26.45 -16.91 -14.72
N ILE A 290 25.46 -16.87 -15.62
CA ILE A 290 25.06 -18.03 -16.42
C ILE A 290 26.24 -18.56 -17.24
N GLU A 291 26.93 -17.67 -17.95
CA GLU A 291 28.10 -18.04 -18.77
C GLU A 291 29.26 -18.58 -17.92
N LYS A 292 29.51 -17.96 -16.76
CA LYS A 292 30.52 -18.42 -15.80
C LYS A 292 30.23 -19.84 -15.32
N ILE A 293 29.00 -20.11 -14.90
CA ILE A 293 28.58 -21.44 -14.42
C ILE A 293 28.62 -22.44 -15.56
N LYS A 294 28.12 -22.09 -16.74
CA LYS A 294 28.15 -22.95 -17.91
C LYS A 294 29.57 -23.37 -18.28
N ALA A 295 30.52 -22.43 -18.31
CA ALA A 295 31.93 -22.72 -18.58
C ALA A 295 32.53 -23.69 -17.54
N LYS A 296 32.19 -23.52 -16.25
CA LYS A 296 32.61 -24.46 -15.20
C LYS A 296 32.03 -25.85 -15.39
N LEU A 297 30.75 -25.95 -15.71
CA LEU A 297 30.08 -27.22 -15.95
C LEU A 297 30.64 -27.94 -17.20
N GLU A 298 30.95 -27.20 -18.27
CA GLU A 298 31.60 -27.74 -19.46
C GLU A 298 33.05 -28.18 -19.22
N GLY A 299 33.72 -27.58 -18.22
CA GLY A 299 35.06 -27.94 -17.78
C GLY A 299 35.13 -29.01 -16.69
N ASP A 300 34.00 -29.63 -16.33
CA ASP A 300 33.87 -30.58 -15.20
C ASP A 300 34.36 -29.99 -13.85
N GLU A 301 34.29 -28.67 -13.68
CA GLU A 301 34.67 -27.99 -12.44
C GLU A 301 33.54 -28.03 -11.42
N ALA A 302 33.88 -28.28 -10.16
CA ALA A 302 32.91 -28.22 -9.07
C ALA A 302 32.47 -26.77 -8.80
N LEU A 303 31.16 -26.58 -8.63
CA LEU A 303 30.61 -25.29 -8.21
C LEU A 303 30.90 -25.02 -6.73
N THR A 304 31.36 -23.82 -6.43
CA THR A 304 31.68 -23.38 -5.08
C THR A 304 30.49 -22.67 -4.44
N LEU A 305 30.52 -22.48 -3.11
CA LEU A 305 29.55 -21.64 -2.41
C LEU A 305 29.42 -20.25 -3.05
N ASP A 306 30.54 -19.64 -3.44
CA ASP A 306 30.54 -18.33 -4.09
C ASP A 306 29.84 -18.35 -5.45
N ASP A 307 29.86 -19.48 -6.18
CA ASP A 307 29.10 -19.62 -7.42
C ASP A 307 27.58 -19.59 -7.13
N TYR A 308 27.11 -20.33 -6.11
CA TYR A 308 25.70 -20.29 -5.70
C TYR A 308 25.28 -18.91 -5.18
N LYS A 309 26.13 -18.22 -4.42
CA LYS A 309 25.90 -16.83 -4.00
C LYS A 309 25.81 -15.87 -5.19
N SER A 310 26.65 -16.07 -6.20
CA SER A 310 26.68 -15.24 -7.41
C SER A 310 25.39 -15.36 -8.23
N ILE A 311 24.74 -16.54 -8.24
CA ILE A 311 23.44 -16.76 -8.91
C ILE A 311 22.46 -15.68 -8.42
N PHE A 312 22.25 -15.61 -7.10
CA PHE A 312 21.32 -14.66 -6.48
C PHE A 312 21.91 -13.26 -6.27
N CYS A 313 22.94 -12.88 -7.03
CA CYS A 313 23.57 -11.56 -6.97
C CYS A 313 24.01 -11.11 -5.58
N HIS A 314 24.40 -12.06 -4.72
CA HIS A 314 24.77 -11.82 -3.32
C HIS A 314 23.68 -11.29 -2.41
N ASN A 315 22.42 -11.29 -2.86
CA ASN A 315 21.32 -10.79 -2.04
C ASN A 315 21.07 -11.65 -0.80
N PHE A 316 21.68 -12.84 -0.71
CA PHE A 316 21.37 -13.89 0.27
C PHE A 316 22.56 -14.72 0.71
N ASP A 317 23.71 -14.07 0.80
CA ASP A 317 24.94 -14.76 1.11
C ASP A 317 24.86 -15.57 2.41
N LYS A 318 24.09 -15.12 3.41
CA LYS A 318 23.98 -15.80 4.70
C LYS A 318 23.13 -17.06 4.62
N GLU A 319 21.96 -16.98 4.00
CA GLU A 319 21.00 -18.07 3.92
C GLU A 319 21.50 -19.19 3.02
N ILE A 320 22.09 -18.84 1.87
CA ILE A 320 22.73 -19.81 0.98
C ILE A 320 23.90 -20.49 1.69
N GLU A 321 24.69 -19.76 2.49
CA GLU A 321 25.80 -20.32 3.25
C GLU A 321 25.34 -21.27 4.36
N ILE A 322 24.26 -20.95 5.06
CA ILE A 322 23.65 -21.84 6.06
C ILE A 322 23.17 -23.13 5.38
N LEU A 323 22.36 -23.00 4.33
CA LEU A 323 21.87 -24.12 3.52
C LEU A 323 23.00 -25.02 3.01
N PHE A 324 24.08 -24.41 2.51
CA PHE A 324 25.23 -25.12 1.97
C PHE A 324 26.01 -25.86 3.06
N ARG A 325 26.09 -25.31 4.27
CA ARG A 325 26.83 -25.89 5.41
C ARG A 325 26.05 -26.97 6.15
N GLU A 326 24.73 -26.81 6.29
CA GLU A 326 23.89 -27.72 7.09
C GLU A 326 23.49 -29.00 6.33
N GLY A 327 23.57 -28.99 5.00
CA GLY A 327 23.17 -30.12 4.15
C GLY A 327 21.65 -30.37 4.20
N THR A 328 21.20 -31.57 3.84
CA THR A 328 19.77 -31.96 3.82
C THR A 328 19.15 -32.13 5.22
N LYS A 329 19.69 -31.47 6.26
CA LYS A 329 19.10 -31.54 7.59
C LYS A 329 17.75 -30.82 7.58
N PRO A 330 16.72 -31.37 8.23
CA PRO A 330 15.44 -30.70 8.41
C PRO A 330 15.68 -29.33 9.05
N PHE A 331 15.14 -28.28 8.43
CA PHE A 331 15.07 -26.95 9.00
C PHE A 331 14.35 -27.06 10.34
N ILE A 332 14.95 -26.52 11.41
CA ILE A 332 14.32 -26.44 12.72
C ILE A 332 14.21 -24.95 13.04
N TYR A 333 12.99 -24.41 13.07
CA TYR A 333 12.76 -23.12 13.71
C TYR A 333 13.04 -23.27 15.21
N PRO A 334 14.01 -22.54 15.79
CA PRO A 334 14.24 -22.64 17.21
C PRO A 334 13.16 -21.86 17.95
N GLU A 335 12.45 -22.53 18.86
CA GLU A 335 11.83 -21.87 20.00
C GLU A 335 12.96 -21.18 20.80
N GLY A 336 13.15 -19.86 20.60
CA GLY A 336 14.20 -19.14 21.32
C GLY A 336 14.72 -17.82 20.75
N GLY A 337 14.23 -17.33 19.62
CA GLY A 337 14.58 -15.98 19.14
C GLY A 337 15.92 -15.89 18.38
N GLN A 338 16.32 -16.95 17.69
CA GLN A 338 17.26 -16.84 16.57
C GLN A 338 16.45 -17.00 15.29
N GLU A 339 16.35 -15.94 14.49
CA GLU A 339 15.70 -15.96 13.18
C GLU A 339 16.56 -16.78 12.22
N PHE A 340 16.10 -17.98 11.84
CA PHE A 340 16.83 -18.87 10.92
C PHE A 340 16.45 -18.66 9.45
N MET A 341 15.36 -17.96 9.17
CA MET A 341 14.97 -17.52 7.83
C MET A 341 14.54 -16.07 7.94
N HIS A 342 15.31 -15.17 7.33
CA HIS A 342 14.85 -13.79 7.17
C HIS A 342 13.55 -13.85 6.36
N VAL A 343 12.53 -13.08 6.77
CA VAL A 343 11.31 -12.87 5.98
C VAL A 343 11.65 -12.32 4.58
N GLU A 344 12.87 -11.83 4.36
CA GLU A 344 13.41 -11.41 3.06
C GLU A 344 13.82 -12.60 2.15
N PHE A 345 14.05 -13.81 2.69
CA PHE A 345 14.40 -15.02 1.92
C PHE A 345 13.17 -15.71 1.32
N LEU A 346 12.03 -15.66 2.04
CA LEU A 346 10.71 -16.16 1.62
C LEU A 346 10.18 -15.54 0.29
N PRO A 347 10.36 -14.23 0.03
CA PRO A 347 10.15 -13.56 -1.24
C PRO A 347 10.75 -14.27 -2.46
N TYR A 348 11.87 -14.95 -2.30
CA TYR A 348 12.52 -15.59 -3.43
C TYR A 348 11.86 -16.92 -3.78
N CYS A 349 10.89 -17.37 -3.00
CA CYS A 349 9.94 -18.41 -3.36
C CYS A 349 8.67 -17.85 -4.03
N PHE A 350 8.85 -16.96 -5.00
CA PHE A 350 7.77 -16.32 -5.78
C PHE A 350 6.95 -15.32 -4.97
N GLU A 351 7.44 -14.08 -4.88
CA GLU A 351 6.59 -12.93 -4.48
C GLU A 351 5.35 -12.79 -5.36
N ASP A 352 5.43 -13.27 -6.60
CA ASP A 352 4.49 -12.98 -7.66
C ASP A 352 4.21 -14.20 -8.52
N TYR A 353 3.53 -15.21 -7.94
CA TYR A 353 2.52 -15.82 -8.80
C TYR A 353 1.58 -14.68 -9.18
N PRO A 354 1.46 -14.35 -10.48
CA PRO A 354 0.42 -13.42 -10.86
C PRO A 354 -0.86 -14.10 -10.34
N LEU A 355 -1.79 -13.42 -9.71
CA LEU A 355 -2.62 -12.48 -10.42
C LEU A 355 -3.59 -11.92 -9.37
N PRO A 356 -3.55 -10.62 -9.03
CA PRO A 356 -4.80 -9.92 -9.00
C PRO A 356 -5.30 -9.97 -10.44
N LEU A 357 -6.25 -10.87 -10.74
CA LEU A 357 -7.06 -10.78 -11.96
C LEU A 357 -8.04 -9.60 -11.89
N PHE A 358 -7.82 -8.69 -10.95
CA PHE A 358 -8.87 -7.95 -10.26
C PHE A 358 -8.45 -6.49 -10.14
N GLY A 359 -9.20 -5.65 -10.85
CA GLY A 359 -9.04 -4.21 -10.79
C GLY A 359 -9.76 -3.65 -9.57
N MET A 360 -9.24 -2.54 -9.03
CA MET A 360 -9.88 -1.87 -7.89
C MET A 360 -10.17 -0.40 -8.16
N GLU A 361 -11.25 0.08 -7.53
CA GLU A 361 -11.61 1.49 -7.50
C GLU A 361 -11.93 1.94 -6.06
N PHE A 362 -11.40 3.10 -5.68
CA PHE A 362 -11.65 3.70 -4.38
C PHE A 362 -12.71 4.80 -4.48
N SER A 363 -13.70 4.75 -3.58
CA SER A 363 -14.65 5.84 -3.34
C SER A 363 -14.62 6.31 -1.89
N GLU A 364 -15.41 7.33 -1.54
CA GLU A 364 -15.47 7.86 -0.17
C GLU A 364 -15.85 6.80 0.88
N ARG A 365 -16.70 5.83 0.51
CA ARG A 365 -17.30 4.87 1.44
C ARG A 365 -17.11 3.41 1.05
N GLU A 366 -16.62 3.17 -0.15
CA GLU A 366 -16.61 1.84 -0.77
C GLU A 366 -15.29 1.61 -1.52
N LEU A 367 -14.75 0.40 -1.36
CA LEU A 367 -13.74 -0.17 -2.23
C LEU A 367 -14.46 -1.10 -3.21
N LYS A 368 -14.26 -0.92 -4.51
CA LYS A 368 -14.77 -1.84 -5.53
C LYS A 368 -13.66 -2.77 -5.99
N ILE A 369 -13.94 -4.07 -6.06
CA ILE A 369 -13.05 -5.11 -6.62
C ILE A 369 -13.92 -5.92 -7.59
N ASP A 370 -13.67 -5.78 -8.90
CA ASP A 370 -14.43 -6.43 -10.00
C ASP A 370 -15.95 -6.40 -9.84
N GLY A 371 -16.46 -5.20 -9.55
CA GLY A 371 -17.89 -4.97 -9.40
C GLY A 371 -18.47 -5.35 -8.03
N ILE A 372 -17.68 -5.92 -7.11
CA ILE A 372 -18.07 -6.11 -5.70
C ILE A 372 -17.74 -4.85 -4.92
N ALA A 373 -18.74 -4.26 -4.26
CA ALA A 373 -18.58 -3.06 -3.43
C ALA A 373 -18.44 -3.44 -1.94
N LEU A 374 -17.27 -3.17 -1.37
CA LEU A 374 -16.95 -3.33 0.04
C LEU A 374 -17.11 -2.00 0.77
N LYS A 375 -18.14 -1.88 1.59
CA LYS A 375 -18.45 -0.66 2.36
C LYS A 375 -17.61 -0.55 3.63
N ARG A 376 -17.44 0.66 4.16
CA ARG A 376 -16.73 0.95 5.42
C ARG A 376 -17.29 0.27 6.69
N ARG A 377 -18.59 -0.05 6.72
CA ARG A 377 -19.27 -0.75 7.84
C ARG A 377 -20.30 -1.75 7.31
N PRO A 378 -19.84 -2.83 6.65
CA PRO A 378 -20.74 -3.84 6.15
C PRO A 378 -21.30 -4.65 7.33
N SER A 379 -22.57 -5.04 7.25
CA SER A 379 -23.13 -6.02 8.17
C SER A 379 -22.46 -7.39 7.97
N LYS A 380 -22.48 -8.25 8.99
CA LYS A 380 -21.92 -9.61 8.89
C LYS A 380 -22.51 -10.40 7.69
N ASN A 381 -23.78 -10.18 7.37
CA ASN A 381 -24.44 -10.80 6.23
C ASN A 381 -23.92 -10.25 4.90
N GLU A 382 -23.76 -8.92 4.77
CA GLU A 382 -23.15 -8.30 3.57
C GLU A 382 -21.71 -8.78 3.37
N VAL A 383 -20.92 -8.94 4.44
CA VAL A 383 -19.56 -9.51 4.37
C VAL A 383 -19.60 -10.92 3.78
N LYS A 384 -20.50 -11.78 4.29
CA LYS A 384 -20.62 -13.16 3.81
C LYS A 384 -21.04 -13.23 2.34
N GLU A 385 -22.04 -12.44 1.93
CA GLU A 385 -22.49 -12.38 0.53
C GLU A 385 -21.36 -11.90 -0.39
N ASN A 386 -20.61 -10.88 0.03
CA ASN A 386 -19.48 -10.36 -0.75
C ASN A 386 -18.34 -11.40 -0.86
N LEU A 387 -18.08 -12.18 0.19
CA LEU A 387 -17.10 -13.28 0.15
C LEU A 387 -17.51 -14.36 -0.86
N GLU A 388 -18.76 -14.81 -0.82
CA GLU A 388 -19.27 -15.84 -1.73
C GLU A 388 -19.21 -15.37 -3.19
N ARG A 389 -19.56 -14.10 -3.43
CA ARG A 389 -19.44 -13.49 -4.76
C ARG A 389 -17.99 -13.36 -5.23
N LEU A 390 -17.08 -12.92 -4.35
CA LEU A 390 -15.66 -12.79 -4.67
C LEU A 390 -15.05 -14.15 -4.98
N ARG A 391 -15.41 -15.18 -4.20
CA ARG A 391 -15.00 -16.56 -4.45
C ARG A 391 -15.45 -17.05 -5.83
N SER A 392 -16.70 -16.79 -6.21
CA SER A 392 -17.23 -17.20 -7.52
C SER A 392 -16.52 -16.51 -8.68
N ILE A 393 -16.31 -15.19 -8.59
CA ILE A 393 -15.57 -14.42 -9.60
C ILE A 393 -14.13 -14.92 -9.70
N ALA A 394 -13.48 -15.11 -8.56
CA ALA A 394 -12.09 -15.56 -8.54
C ALA A 394 -11.91 -16.97 -9.09
N LYS A 395 -12.80 -17.90 -8.71
CA LYS A 395 -12.83 -19.26 -9.25
C LYS A 395 -12.96 -19.26 -10.76
N LYS A 396 -13.90 -18.49 -11.30
CA LYS A 396 -14.11 -18.39 -12.74
C LYS A 396 -12.86 -17.87 -13.45
N ALA A 397 -12.25 -16.82 -12.92
CA ALA A 397 -11.08 -16.19 -13.51
C ALA A 397 -9.86 -17.13 -13.50
N TYR A 398 -9.64 -17.89 -12.42
CA TYR A 398 -8.60 -18.92 -12.38
C TYR A 398 -8.89 -20.11 -13.30
N TYR A 399 -10.14 -20.57 -13.39
CA TYR A 399 -10.54 -21.64 -14.32
C TYR A 399 -10.25 -21.23 -15.77
N GLU A 400 -10.60 -20.01 -16.15
CA GLU A 400 -10.29 -19.47 -17.47
C GLU A 400 -8.77 -19.44 -17.72
N ALA A 401 -7.99 -18.94 -16.76
CA ALA A 401 -6.54 -18.86 -16.86
C ALA A 401 -5.86 -20.23 -17.07
N VAL A 402 -6.38 -21.29 -16.45
CA VAL A 402 -5.85 -22.66 -16.59
C VAL A 402 -6.57 -23.51 -17.66
N GLY A 403 -7.47 -22.92 -18.45
CA GLY A 403 -8.20 -23.62 -19.53
C GLY A 403 -9.22 -24.67 -19.03
N LEU A 404 -9.73 -24.50 -17.81
CA LEU A 404 -10.71 -25.35 -17.15
C LEU A 404 -12.13 -24.78 -17.29
N SER A 405 -13.14 -25.63 -17.15
CA SER A 405 -14.55 -25.21 -17.06
C SER A 405 -15.31 -26.12 -16.09
N ASP A 406 -16.43 -25.64 -15.54
CA ASP A 406 -17.29 -26.43 -14.66
C ASP A 406 -17.81 -27.69 -15.36
N GLU A 407 -18.04 -27.61 -16.69
CA GLU A 407 -18.45 -28.74 -17.53
C GLU A 407 -17.38 -29.83 -17.54
N LYS A 408 -16.11 -29.47 -17.83
CA LYS A 408 -14.98 -30.42 -17.82
C LYS A 408 -14.78 -31.09 -16.46
N VAL A 409 -14.94 -30.34 -15.37
CA VAL A 409 -14.84 -30.89 -14.01
C VAL A 409 -15.98 -31.86 -13.73
N THR A 410 -17.19 -31.54 -14.17
CA THR A 410 -18.37 -32.41 -14.01
C THR A 410 -18.23 -33.69 -14.82
N GLU A 411 -17.77 -33.61 -16.07
CA GLU A 411 -17.49 -34.76 -16.92
C GLU A 411 -16.41 -35.66 -16.32
N ALA A 412 -15.31 -35.08 -15.82
CA ALA A 412 -14.25 -35.81 -15.15
C ALA A 412 -14.75 -36.56 -13.91
N ARG A 413 -15.61 -35.92 -13.09
CA ARG A 413 -16.26 -36.60 -11.94
C ARG A 413 -17.14 -37.77 -12.38
N ALA A 414 -17.94 -37.58 -13.41
CA ALA A 414 -18.81 -38.64 -13.95
C ALA A 414 -18.01 -39.82 -14.54
N LYS A 415 -16.84 -39.57 -15.14
CA LYS A 415 -15.92 -40.62 -15.60
C LYS A 415 -15.36 -41.43 -14.42
N VAL A 416 -14.95 -40.77 -13.33
CA VAL A 416 -14.51 -41.46 -12.10
C VAL A 416 -15.61 -42.34 -11.52
N GLU A 417 -16.85 -41.84 -11.45
CA GLU A 417 -18.01 -42.62 -10.97
C GLU A 417 -18.29 -43.87 -11.82
N LYS A 418 -17.96 -43.82 -13.12
CA LYS A 418 -18.07 -44.96 -14.05
C LYS A 418 -16.83 -45.87 -14.04
N GLY A 419 -15.79 -45.54 -13.28
CA GLY A 419 -14.52 -46.26 -13.23
C GLY A 419 -13.58 -45.98 -14.41
N GLU A 420 -13.87 -44.95 -15.22
CA GLU A 420 -13.06 -44.51 -16.36
C GLU A 420 -11.99 -43.51 -15.88
N ILE A 421 -10.96 -44.00 -15.18
CA ILE A 421 -9.91 -43.16 -14.59
C ILE A 421 -8.68 -43.16 -15.51
N ASP A 422 -8.39 -42.01 -16.11
CA ASP A 422 -7.19 -41.74 -16.90
C ASP A 422 -6.41 -40.52 -16.36
N GLU A 423 -5.22 -40.26 -16.91
CA GLU A 423 -4.34 -39.18 -16.47
C GLU A 423 -4.99 -37.79 -16.63
N GLU A 424 -5.72 -37.56 -17.72
CA GLU A 424 -6.38 -36.28 -18.00
C GLU A 424 -7.49 -36.00 -16.98
N VAL A 425 -8.30 -37.02 -16.65
CA VAL A 425 -9.34 -36.95 -15.61
C VAL A 425 -8.74 -36.60 -14.25
N LEU A 426 -7.65 -37.27 -13.86
CA LEU A 426 -6.99 -37.02 -12.58
C LEU A 426 -6.37 -35.62 -12.52
N GLU A 427 -5.81 -35.13 -13.63
CA GLU A 427 -5.25 -33.80 -13.72
C GLU A 427 -6.32 -32.71 -13.59
N ILE A 428 -7.43 -32.83 -14.33
CA ILE A 428 -8.58 -31.90 -14.26
C ILE A 428 -9.07 -31.78 -12.82
N LEU A 429 -9.28 -32.91 -12.14
CA LEU A 429 -9.78 -32.92 -10.76
C LEU A 429 -8.75 -32.38 -9.76
N SER A 430 -7.46 -32.64 -9.98
CA SER A 430 -6.38 -32.13 -9.13
C SER A 430 -6.25 -30.61 -9.21
N VAL A 431 -6.31 -30.05 -10.42
CA VAL A 431 -6.28 -28.60 -10.64
C VAL A 431 -7.54 -27.95 -10.07
N ALA A 432 -8.72 -28.53 -10.30
CA ALA A 432 -9.98 -28.02 -9.76
C ALA A 432 -9.97 -27.95 -8.23
N LYS A 433 -9.51 -29.03 -7.57
CA LYS A 433 -9.37 -29.08 -6.12
C LYS A 433 -8.31 -28.09 -5.62
N GLY A 434 -7.20 -27.94 -6.34
CA GLY A 434 -6.15 -26.97 -6.02
C GLY A 434 -6.66 -25.53 -6.02
N VAL A 435 -7.46 -25.15 -7.03
CA VAL A 435 -8.12 -23.84 -7.09
C VAL A 435 -9.08 -23.64 -5.92
N ASP A 436 -9.92 -24.64 -5.62
CA ASP A 436 -10.88 -24.53 -4.53
C ASP A 436 -10.17 -24.39 -3.17
N ALA A 437 -9.14 -25.18 -2.91
CA ALA A 437 -8.33 -25.10 -1.71
C ALA A 437 -7.62 -23.73 -1.60
N PHE A 438 -6.98 -23.28 -2.68
CA PHE A 438 -6.30 -21.97 -2.72
C PHE A 438 -7.26 -20.81 -2.40
N LEU A 439 -8.46 -20.83 -2.98
CA LEU A 439 -9.48 -19.81 -2.71
C LEU A 439 -10.07 -19.90 -1.30
N ASP A 440 -10.21 -21.11 -0.76
CA ASP A 440 -10.60 -21.30 0.63
C ASP A 440 -9.56 -20.66 1.56
N TYR A 441 -8.27 -20.96 1.37
CA TYR A 441 -7.22 -20.33 2.18
C TYR A 441 -7.18 -18.80 2.00
N LEU A 442 -7.37 -18.29 0.78
CA LEU A 442 -7.31 -16.85 0.50
C LEU A 442 -8.51 -16.08 1.10
N LEU A 443 -9.71 -16.66 1.03
CA LEU A 443 -10.96 -15.94 1.32
C LEU A 443 -11.60 -16.35 2.63
N VAL A 444 -11.34 -17.55 3.14
CA VAL A 444 -12.08 -18.17 4.23
C VAL A 444 -11.11 -18.70 5.29
N ARG A 445 -11.15 -18.06 6.47
CA ARG A 445 -10.41 -18.55 7.64
C ARG A 445 -11.17 -19.70 8.32
N GLN A 446 -10.47 -20.76 8.74
CA GLN A 446 -11.10 -21.85 9.51
C GLN A 446 -11.20 -21.56 11.02
N GLU A 447 -10.31 -20.76 11.62
CA GLU A 447 -10.40 -20.42 13.06
C GLU A 447 -9.93 -18.99 13.38
N GLY A 448 -10.73 -18.17 14.08
CA GLY A 448 -10.27 -16.90 14.68
C GLY A 448 -10.72 -15.58 14.01
N GLY A 449 -11.52 -15.64 12.95
CA GLY A 449 -12.37 -14.51 12.52
C GLY A 449 -11.68 -13.31 11.88
N LYS A 450 -10.58 -13.52 11.14
CA LYS A 450 -9.98 -12.47 10.30
C LYS A 450 -9.83 -12.96 8.86
N ASP A 451 -10.90 -12.83 8.07
CA ASP A 451 -10.91 -13.10 6.63
C ASP A 451 -10.27 -11.94 5.83
N LEU A 452 -10.05 -12.11 4.53
CA LEU A 452 -9.54 -11.05 3.64
C LEU A 452 -10.38 -9.75 3.74
N LEU A 453 -11.69 -9.88 3.99
CA LEU A 453 -12.58 -8.75 4.20
C LEU A 453 -12.36 -8.03 5.55
N SER A 454 -11.80 -8.72 6.53
CA SER A 454 -11.43 -8.16 7.82
C SER A 454 -10.18 -7.27 7.74
N ALA A 455 -9.26 -7.48 6.79
CA ALA A 455 -8.19 -6.53 6.51
C ALA A 455 -8.78 -5.17 6.04
N PHE A 456 -9.88 -5.23 5.28
CA PHE A 456 -10.70 -4.06 4.92
C PHE A 456 -11.59 -3.54 6.05
N SER A 457 -11.68 -4.24 7.18
CA SER A 457 -12.47 -3.82 8.34
C SER A 457 -11.73 -2.84 9.25
N LYS A 458 -10.41 -2.61 9.08
CA LYS A 458 -9.68 -1.54 9.81
C LYS A 458 -10.31 -0.20 9.43
N PRO A 459 -11.13 0.41 10.30
CA PRO A 459 -12.01 1.51 9.89
C PRO A 459 -11.25 2.81 9.65
N SER A 460 -9.98 2.85 10.07
CA SER A 460 -9.05 3.97 9.91
C SER A 460 -7.61 3.59 10.28
N GLU A 461 -6.66 4.33 9.75
CA GLU A 461 -5.24 4.30 10.12
C GLU A 461 -4.74 5.71 10.51
N VAL A 462 -3.73 5.78 11.38
CA VAL A 462 -3.12 7.05 11.84
C VAL A 462 -1.83 7.29 11.06
N PHE A 463 -1.78 8.42 10.37
CA PHE A 463 -0.61 8.94 9.68
C PHE A 463 -0.08 10.18 10.40
N THR A 464 1.18 10.52 10.16
CA THR A 464 1.76 11.77 10.64
C THR A 464 2.31 12.58 9.48
N THR A 465 2.25 13.90 9.58
CA THR A 465 2.87 14.82 8.61
C THR A 465 3.36 16.06 9.33
N THR A 466 4.21 16.87 8.70
CA THR A 466 4.77 18.07 9.31
C THR A 466 4.18 19.31 8.65
N PHE A 467 3.43 20.11 9.41
CA PHE A 467 2.76 21.31 8.91
C PHE A 467 2.52 22.36 10.02
N PRO A 468 2.54 23.67 9.74
CA PRO A 468 2.28 24.69 10.75
C PRO A 468 0.83 24.69 11.23
N LYS A 469 0.62 24.61 12.55
CA LYS A 469 -0.73 24.62 13.16
C LYS A 469 -1.59 25.83 12.75
N PRO A 470 -1.06 27.07 12.67
CA PRO A 470 -1.87 28.22 12.23
C PRO A 470 -2.44 28.04 10.82
N LEU A 471 -1.66 27.51 9.88
CA LEU A 471 -2.12 27.28 8.50
C LEU A 471 -3.20 26.20 8.43
N VAL A 472 -3.08 25.13 9.23
CA VAL A 472 -4.16 24.15 9.39
C VAL A 472 -5.44 24.84 9.88
N ARG A 473 -5.32 25.72 10.88
CA ARG A 473 -6.50 26.38 11.45
C ARG A 473 -7.15 27.36 10.46
N ILE A 474 -6.36 28.11 9.71
CA ILE A 474 -6.85 28.98 8.63
C ILE A 474 -7.61 28.16 7.59
N LEU A 475 -7.04 27.03 7.13
CA LEU A 475 -7.74 26.11 6.24
C LEU A 475 -9.09 25.63 6.81
N GLU A 476 -9.11 25.16 8.06
CA GLU A 476 -10.35 24.69 8.70
C GLU A 476 -11.43 25.78 8.78
N LEU A 477 -11.05 27.04 9.04
CA LEU A 477 -11.97 28.17 9.08
C LEU A 477 -12.63 28.38 7.71
N PHE A 478 -11.82 28.55 6.65
CA PHE A 478 -12.32 28.86 5.32
C PHE A 478 -13.05 27.69 4.64
N TYR A 479 -12.66 26.44 4.92
CA TYR A 479 -13.43 25.26 4.48
C TYR A 479 -14.68 25.02 5.31
N GLY A 480 -14.69 25.45 6.58
CA GLY A 480 -15.73 25.10 7.55
C GLY A 480 -15.78 23.61 7.91
N LYS A 481 -14.68 22.88 7.69
CA LYS A 481 -14.51 21.44 7.91
C LYS A 481 -13.26 21.18 8.76
N LYS A 482 -13.18 20.00 9.36
CA LYS A 482 -11.94 19.57 10.05
C LYS A 482 -10.86 19.21 9.05
N VAL A 483 -9.59 19.39 9.42
CA VAL A 483 -8.44 19.09 8.53
C VAL A 483 -8.49 17.65 7.98
N LYS A 484 -8.97 16.70 8.79
CA LYS A 484 -9.21 15.33 8.37
C LYS A 484 -10.17 15.25 7.17
N GLU A 485 -11.33 15.89 7.26
CA GLU A 485 -12.37 15.87 6.23
C GLU A 485 -11.88 16.54 4.94
N ILE A 486 -11.14 17.66 5.08
CA ILE A 486 -10.50 18.35 3.95
C ILE A 486 -9.55 17.40 3.23
N LEU A 487 -8.66 16.72 3.98
CA LEU A 487 -7.69 15.80 3.38
C LEU A 487 -8.33 14.55 2.78
N GLU A 488 -9.35 13.99 3.42
CA GLU A 488 -10.10 12.85 2.87
C GLU A 488 -10.75 13.22 1.52
N GLU A 489 -11.31 14.43 1.37
CA GLU A 489 -11.83 14.94 0.11
C GLU A 489 -10.74 15.16 -0.95
N LEU A 490 -9.56 15.62 -0.55
CA LEU A 490 -8.44 15.83 -1.46
C LEU A 490 -7.86 14.50 -1.95
N ILE A 491 -7.64 13.53 -1.05
CA ILE A 491 -7.20 12.17 -1.41
C ILE A 491 -8.19 11.53 -2.39
N LEU A 492 -9.50 11.71 -2.16
CA LEU A 492 -10.52 11.19 -3.06
C LEU A 492 -10.41 11.76 -4.49
N LYS A 493 -10.00 13.03 -4.64
CA LYS A 493 -9.87 13.70 -5.95
C LYS A 493 -8.59 13.40 -6.71
N GLU A 494 -7.52 12.99 -6.03
CA GLU A 494 -6.26 12.65 -6.69
C GLU A 494 -6.47 11.44 -7.64
N GLN A 495 -5.87 11.50 -8.82
CA GLN A 495 -5.89 10.40 -9.78
C GLN A 495 -4.76 9.41 -9.49
N LEU A 496 -5.11 8.13 -9.37
CA LEU A 496 -4.16 7.03 -9.29
C LEU A 496 -3.51 6.71 -10.63
#